data_AF-A0A948DYR6-F1
#
_entry.id   AF-A0A948DYR6-F1
#
_cell.length_a   1.000
_cell.length_b   1.000
_cell.length_c   1.000
_cell.angle_alpha   90.00
_cell.angle_beta   90.00
_cell.angle_gamma   90.00
#
_symmetry.space_group_name_H-M   'P 1'
#
loop_
_entity.id
_entity.type
_entity.pdbx_description
1 polymer ?
#
loop_
_entity_poly.entity_id
_entity_poly.type
_entity_poly.pdbx_seq_one_letter_code
_entity_poly.pdbx_strand_id
1 'polypeptide(L)'
;MSIILILGLAGNGFPETVTNQQILEKLNSLEVKIARLETKVEEGQKNLQKQIDGLDNKLSTRIESVENLLYVILAGMFALVGFVIWDRRTALAPAVKEMETVKKRDEKIVRILQEYALKEPKLAAVMRNVAL
;
A
#
# COMPACT_ATOMS: atom_id res chain seq x y z
N MET A 1 37.16 63.19 78.22
CA MET A 1 38.29 62.65 77.42
C MET A 1 38.23 61.12 77.57
N SER A 2 38.25 60.38 76.45
CA SER A 2 38.44 58.90 76.35
C SER A 2 37.25 57.96 76.05
N ILE A 3 36.14 58.38 75.43
CA ILE A 3 35.14 57.45 74.85
C ILE A 3 34.86 57.77 73.37
N ILE A 4 35.90 57.81 72.52
CA ILE A 4 35.74 57.98 71.06
C ILE A 4 36.55 56.92 70.27
N LEU A 5 37.11 55.90 70.92
CA LEU A 5 38.09 55.01 70.27
C LEU A 5 37.69 53.52 70.19
N ILE A 6 36.38 53.22 70.17
CA ILE A 6 35.86 51.87 69.85
C ILE A 6 34.70 51.92 68.83
N LEU A 7 34.65 52.95 67.98
CA LEU A 7 33.61 53.08 66.95
C LEU A 7 34.14 53.08 65.51
N GLY A 8 35.34 52.52 65.30
CA GLY A 8 36.07 52.63 64.03
C GLY A 8 36.34 51.34 63.27
N LEU A 9 36.04 50.15 63.83
CA LEU A 9 36.43 48.89 63.20
C LEU A 9 35.31 47.87 63.29
N ALA A 10 34.97 47.33 62.12
CA ALA A 10 34.00 46.25 61.87
C ALA A 10 32.53 46.66 61.63
N GLY A 11 32.32 47.80 60.97
CA GLY A 11 31.21 47.95 60.00
C GLY A 11 31.49 47.21 58.68
N ASN A 12 32.06 46.00 58.74
CA ASN A 12 32.29 45.12 57.58
C ASN A 12 31.26 43.99 57.55
N GLY A 13 30.01 44.36 57.76
CA GLY A 13 28.86 43.53 57.43
C GLY A 13 28.04 44.31 56.42
N PHE A 14 28.09 43.93 55.16
CA PHE A 14 26.93 43.60 54.33
C PHE A 14 27.37 43.56 52.85
N PRO A 15 27.39 42.37 52.22
CA PRO A 15 27.55 42.27 50.78
C PRO A 15 26.28 42.77 50.08
N GLU A 16 26.47 43.37 48.90
CA GLU A 16 25.53 43.25 47.77
C GLU A 16 24.18 44.00 47.88
N THR A 17 24.20 45.33 47.79
CA THR A 17 23.06 46.03 47.17
C THR A 17 23.23 45.93 45.65
N VAL A 18 22.60 44.94 45.01
CA VAL A 18 22.44 44.96 43.55
C VAL A 18 21.76 46.29 43.21
N THR A 19 22.49 47.19 42.55
CA THR A 19 21.98 48.52 42.24
C THR A 19 20.75 48.37 41.35
N ASN A 20 19.67 49.11 41.61
CA ASN A 20 18.41 49.06 40.83
C ASN A 20 18.64 49.17 39.31
N GLN A 21 19.70 49.84 38.87
CA GLN A 21 20.13 49.90 37.47
C GLN A 21 20.56 48.55 36.90
N GLN A 22 21.33 47.76 37.65
CA GLN A 22 21.75 46.41 37.22
C GLN A 22 20.54 45.47 37.11
N ILE A 23 19.53 45.66 37.97
CA ILE A 23 18.28 44.90 37.91
C ILE A 23 17.52 45.27 36.63
N LEU A 24 17.38 46.56 36.33
CA LEU A 24 16.71 47.05 35.11
C LEU A 24 17.40 46.56 33.83
N GLU A 25 18.74 46.59 33.78
CA GLU A 25 19.49 46.05 32.64
C GLU A 25 19.28 44.54 32.46
N LYS A 26 19.30 43.78 33.56
CA LYS A 26 19.02 42.35 33.52
C LYS A 26 17.58 42.08 33.05
N LEU A 27 16.59 42.82 33.53
CA LEU A 27 15.19 42.71 33.10
C LEU A 27 15.04 43.00 31.60
N ASN A 28 15.58 44.12 31.11
CA ASN A 28 15.56 44.44 29.68
C ASN A 28 16.25 43.35 28.85
N SER A 29 17.38 42.82 29.32
CA SER A 29 18.09 41.74 28.61
C SER A 29 17.27 40.43 28.57
N LEU A 30 16.47 40.16 29.61
CA LEU A 30 15.59 39.00 29.67
C LEU A 30 14.39 39.18 28.75
N GLU A 31 13.77 40.35 28.75
CA GLU A 31 12.65 40.68 27.86
C GLU A 31 13.04 40.52 26.38
N VAL A 32 14.22 41.03 25.99
CA VAL A 32 14.76 40.83 24.64
C VAL A 32 15.01 39.35 24.32
N LYS A 33 15.49 38.57 25.28
CA LYS A 33 15.69 37.12 25.10
C LYS A 33 14.37 36.38 24.96
N ILE A 34 13.36 36.75 25.75
CA ILE A 34 12.01 36.17 25.68
C ILE A 34 11.40 36.47 24.30
N ALA A 35 11.42 37.72 23.85
CA ALA A 35 10.89 38.09 22.52
C ALA A 35 11.60 37.32 21.39
N ARG A 36 12.91 37.12 21.48
CA ARG A 36 13.67 36.30 20.52
C ARG A 36 13.29 34.81 20.58
N LEU A 37 13.03 34.28 21.77
CA LEU A 37 12.61 32.89 21.94
C LEU A 37 11.20 32.68 21.38
N GLU A 38 10.27 33.59 21.67
CA GLU A 38 8.91 33.57 21.10
C GLU A 38 8.96 33.57 19.57
N THR A 39 9.76 34.47 18.98
CA THR A 39 9.96 34.52 17.53
C THR A 39 10.48 33.18 16.97
N LYS A 40 11.51 32.60 17.60
CA LYS A 40 12.07 31.30 17.18
C LYS A 40 11.09 30.15 17.33
N VAL A 41 10.27 30.18 18.37
CA VAL A 41 9.23 29.17 18.60
C VAL A 41 8.15 29.29 17.52
N GLU A 42 7.67 30.49 17.19
CA GLU A 42 6.71 30.71 16.12
C GLU A 42 7.25 30.27 14.75
N GLU A 43 8.49 30.64 14.42
CA GLU A 43 9.15 30.22 13.19
C GLU A 43 9.32 28.70 13.15
N GLY A 44 9.72 28.09 14.27
CA GLY A 44 9.83 26.64 14.43
C GLY A 44 8.49 25.94 14.21
N GLN A 45 7.42 26.45 14.82
CA GLN A 45 6.06 25.92 14.65
C GLN A 45 5.59 26.04 13.20
N LYS A 46 5.78 27.20 12.55
CA LYS A 46 5.44 27.39 11.13
C LYS A 46 6.21 26.43 10.22
N ASN A 47 7.49 26.20 10.49
CA ASN A 47 8.30 25.28 9.70
C ASN A 47 7.89 23.82 9.92
N LEU A 48 7.54 23.44 11.14
CA LEU A 48 6.99 22.11 11.44
C LEU A 48 5.65 21.90 10.76
N GLN A 49 4.75 22.89 10.81
CA GLN A 49 3.45 22.82 10.14
C GLN A 49 3.63 22.60 8.62
N LYS A 50 4.50 23.38 7.97
CA LYS A 50 4.82 23.21 6.54
C LYS A 50 5.36 21.82 6.22
N GLN A 51 6.20 21.25 7.09
CA GLN A 51 6.73 19.90 6.88
C GLN A 51 5.63 18.85 7.03
N ILE A 52 4.77 18.98 8.04
CA ILE A 52 3.63 18.08 8.25
C ILE A 52 2.68 18.15 7.05
N ASP A 53 2.28 19.35 6.64
CA ASP A 53 1.39 19.55 5.47
C ASP A 53 2.03 18.98 4.19
N GLY A 54 3.36 19.15 4.02
CA GLY A 54 4.10 18.60 2.90
C GLY A 54 4.18 17.07 2.91
N LEU A 55 4.28 16.45 4.09
CA LEU A 55 4.26 14.99 4.26
C LEU A 55 2.86 14.43 3.98
N ASP A 56 1.82 15.08 4.51
CA ASP A 56 0.43 14.65 4.38
C ASP A 56 -0.02 14.66 2.91
N ASN A 57 0.32 15.72 2.17
CA ASN A 57 0.07 15.80 0.74
C ASN A 57 0.79 14.68 -0.03
N LYS A 58 2.07 14.43 0.26
CA LYS A 58 2.84 13.36 -0.41
C LYS A 58 2.28 11.98 -0.11
N LEU A 59 1.81 11.76 1.11
CA LEU A 59 1.22 10.49 1.51
C LEU A 59 -0.13 10.29 0.80
N SER A 60 -0.98 11.31 0.79
CA SER A 60 -2.29 11.28 0.12
C SER A 60 -2.15 10.96 -1.37
N THR A 61 -1.27 11.66 -2.09
CA THR A 61 -1.03 11.37 -3.53
C THR A 61 -0.50 9.95 -3.77
N ARG A 62 0.34 9.42 -2.87
CA ARG A 62 0.84 8.04 -2.99
C ARG A 62 -0.26 7.01 -2.74
N ILE A 63 -1.11 7.25 -1.75
CA ILE A 63 -2.23 6.37 -1.43
C ILE A 63 -3.22 6.36 -2.61
N GLU A 64 -3.60 7.51 -3.15
CA GLU A 64 -4.46 7.62 -4.32
C GLU A 64 -3.88 6.88 -5.53
N SER A 65 -2.58 7.02 -5.77
CA SER A 65 -1.87 6.32 -6.86
C SER A 65 -1.92 4.80 -6.68
N VAL A 66 -1.69 4.30 -5.47
CA VAL A 66 -1.76 2.87 -5.14
C VAL A 66 -3.19 2.35 -5.25
N GLU A 67 -4.17 3.09 -4.75
CA GLU A 67 -5.59 2.73 -4.84
C GLU A 67 -6.04 2.62 -6.30
N ASN A 68 -5.67 3.61 -7.12
CA ASN A 68 -5.98 3.58 -8.56
C ASN A 68 -5.31 2.39 -9.27
N LEU A 69 -4.05 2.08 -8.96
CA LEU A 69 -3.38 0.89 -9.52
C LEU A 69 -4.07 -0.41 -9.10
N LEU A 70 -4.51 -0.52 -7.85
CA LEU A 70 -5.25 -1.68 -7.36
C LEU A 70 -6.59 -1.83 -8.10
N TYR A 71 -7.34 -0.74 -8.31
CA TYR A 71 -8.56 -0.78 -9.10
C TYR A 71 -8.31 -1.18 -10.55
N VAL A 72 -7.25 -0.69 -11.18
CA VAL A 72 -6.88 -1.08 -12.56
C VAL A 72 -6.53 -2.57 -12.62
N ILE A 73 -5.76 -3.09 -11.66
CA ILE A 73 -5.41 -4.51 -11.61
C ILE A 73 -6.67 -5.36 -11.39
N LEU A 74 -7.52 -4.99 -10.45
CA LEU A 74 -8.78 -5.70 -10.18
C LEU A 74 -9.71 -5.68 -11.40
N ALA A 75 -9.89 -4.51 -12.03
CA ALA A 75 -10.68 -4.37 -13.25
C ALA A 75 -10.08 -5.22 -14.38
N GLY A 76 -8.75 -5.25 -14.52
CA GLY A 76 -8.04 -6.11 -15.46
C GLY A 76 -8.27 -7.60 -15.17
N MET A 77 -8.22 -8.02 -13.92
CA MET A 77 -8.52 -9.40 -13.51
C MET A 77 -9.97 -9.78 -13.84
N PHE A 78 -10.94 -8.94 -13.50
CA PHE A 78 -12.34 -9.18 -13.85
C PHE A 78 -12.58 -9.19 -15.36
N ALA A 79 -11.90 -8.31 -16.10
CA ALA A 79 -11.93 -8.30 -17.56
C ALA A 79 -11.36 -9.59 -18.14
N LEU A 80 -10.25 -10.10 -17.61
CA LEU A 80 -9.67 -11.38 -18.04
C LEU A 80 -10.58 -12.57 -17.69
N VAL A 81 -11.14 -12.63 -16.49
CA VAL A 81 -12.07 -13.70 -16.09
C VAL A 81 -13.34 -13.65 -16.96
N GLY A 82 -13.90 -12.46 -17.15
CA GLY A 82 -15.03 -12.24 -18.05
C GLY A 82 -14.72 -12.63 -19.49
N PHE A 83 -13.54 -12.26 -19.97
CA PHE A 83 -13.04 -12.61 -21.31
C PHE A 83 -12.84 -14.11 -21.47
N VAL A 84 -12.27 -14.81 -20.50
CA VAL A 84 -12.08 -16.27 -20.52
C VAL A 84 -13.42 -17.00 -20.52
N ILE A 85 -14.39 -16.54 -19.73
CA ILE A 85 -15.75 -17.09 -19.74
C ILE A 85 -16.44 -16.87 -21.09
N TRP A 86 -16.19 -15.72 -21.73
CA TRP A 86 -16.69 -15.40 -23.06
C TRP A 86 -15.99 -16.21 -24.17
N ASP A 87 -14.67 -16.40 -24.07
CA ASP A 87 -13.85 -17.20 -24.99
C ASP A 87 -14.34 -18.65 -25.02
N ARG A 88 -14.61 -19.25 -23.85
CA ARG A 88 -15.14 -20.62 -23.80
C ARG A 88 -16.51 -20.77 -24.50
N ARG A 89 -17.39 -19.77 -24.43
CA ARG A 89 -18.70 -19.82 -25.13
C ARG A 89 -18.58 -19.61 -26.64
N THR A 90 -17.50 -18.98 -27.12
CA THR A 90 -17.32 -18.63 -28.53
C THR A 90 -16.40 -19.61 -29.26
N ALA A 91 -15.37 -20.15 -28.59
CA ALA A 91 -14.37 -21.07 -29.14
C ALA A 91 -14.76 -22.56 -29.05
N LEU A 92 -15.65 -22.98 -28.13
CA LEU A 92 -16.15 -24.37 -28.08
C LEU A 92 -17.26 -24.66 -29.11
N ALA A 93 -17.86 -23.64 -29.72
CA ALA A 93 -18.93 -23.83 -30.70
C ALA A 93 -18.50 -24.66 -31.94
N PRO A 94 -17.30 -24.46 -32.53
CA PRO A 94 -16.81 -25.33 -33.60
C PRO A 94 -16.21 -26.66 -33.10
N ALA A 95 -15.56 -26.70 -31.95
CA ALA A 95 -14.91 -27.91 -31.41
C ALA A 95 -15.92 -29.01 -31.01
N VAL A 96 -17.10 -28.62 -30.51
CA VAL A 96 -18.19 -29.56 -30.21
C VAL A 96 -18.87 -30.06 -31.49
N LYS A 97 -18.95 -29.24 -32.54
CA LYS A 97 -19.49 -29.64 -33.85
C LYS A 97 -18.61 -30.70 -34.54
N GLU A 98 -17.29 -30.62 -34.40
CA GLU A 98 -16.41 -31.64 -34.97
C GLU A 98 -16.53 -33.00 -34.26
N MET A 99 -16.66 -33.04 -32.92
CA MET A 99 -16.90 -34.30 -32.19
C MET A 99 -18.23 -34.98 -32.60
N GLU A 100 -19.25 -34.21 -32.97
CA GLU A 100 -20.54 -34.76 -33.40
C GLU A 100 -20.45 -35.43 -34.79
N THR A 101 -19.54 -34.96 -35.65
CA THR A 101 -19.29 -35.57 -36.97
C THR A 101 -18.40 -36.81 -36.90
N VAL A 102 -17.49 -36.89 -35.93
CA VAL A 102 -16.66 -38.09 -35.69
C VAL A 102 -17.50 -39.26 -35.18
N LYS A 103 -18.43 -39.03 -34.22
CA LYS A 103 -19.32 -40.09 -33.72
C LYS A 103 -20.18 -40.75 -34.81
N LYS A 104 -20.66 -39.97 -35.78
CA LYS A 104 -21.47 -40.51 -36.89
C LYS A 104 -20.67 -41.38 -37.87
N ARG A 105 -19.35 -41.18 -37.97
CA ARG A 105 -18.48 -42.03 -38.80
C ARG A 105 -18.22 -43.37 -38.13
N ASP A 106 -18.04 -43.39 -36.82
CA ASP A 106 -17.86 -44.63 -36.06
C ASP A 106 -19.09 -45.53 -36.11
N GLU A 107 -20.30 -44.97 -35.94
CA GLU A 107 -21.53 -45.77 -36.03
C GLU A 107 -21.74 -46.40 -37.42
N LYS A 108 -21.38 -45.69 -38.50
CA LYS A 108 -21.46 -46.26 -39.85
C LYS A 108 -20.43 -47.36 -40.06
N ILE A 109 -19.20 -47.18 -39.56
CA ILE A 109 -18.13 -48.18 -39.68
C ILE A 109 -18.50 -49.45 -38.89
N VAL A 110 -19.06 -49.32 -37.69
CA VAL A 110 -19.53 -50.46 -36.88
C VAL A 110 -20.68 -51.21 -37.56
N ARG A 111 -21.65 -50.50 -38.15
CA ARG A 111 -22.75 -51.17 -38.88
C ARG A 111 -22.25 -51.91 -40.11
N ILE A 112 -21.34 -51.32 -40.87
CA ILE A 112 -20.74 -51.97 -42.04
C ILE A 112 -19.96 -53.22 -41.58
N LEU A 113 -19.14 -53.12 -40.53
CA LEU A 113 -18.43 -54.27 -39.96
C LEU A 113 -19.37 -55.37 -39.45
N GLN A 114 -20.49 -55.04 -38.81
CA GLN A 114 -21.50 -56.01 -38.38
C GLN A 114 -22.18 -56.70 -39.56
N GLU A 115 -22.56 -55.94 -40.59
CA GLU A 115 -23.23 -56.48 -41.77
C GLU A 115 -22.28 -57.36 -42.61
N TYR A 116 -20.97 -57.06 -42.61
CA TYR A 116 -19.93 -57.90 -43.20
C TYR A 116 -19.60 -59.13 -42.33
N ALA A 117 -19.60 -59.01 -41.01
CA ALA A 117 -19.36 -60.15 -40.09
C ALA A 117 -20.47 -61.21 -40.17
N LEU A 118 -21.69 -60.83 -40.52
CA LEU A 118 -22.80 -61.75 -40.78
C LEU A 118 -22.67 -62.50 -42.11
N LYS A 119 -21.92 -61.97 -43.08
CA LYS A 119 -21.75 -62.55 -44.42
C LYS A 119 -20.51 -63.45 -44.55
N GLU A 120 -19.50 -63.29 -43.69
CA GLU A 120 -18.28 -64.12 -43.72
C GLU A 120 -18.04 -64.93 -42.43
N PRO A 121 -18.01 -66.27 -42.50
CA PRO A 121 -17.79 -67.14 -41.33
C PRO A 121 -16.40 -67.01 -40.70
N LYS A 122 -15.40 -66.46 -41.41
CA LYS A 122 -14.05 -66.21 -40.88
C LYS A 122 -13.97 -64.96 -39.99
N LEU A 123 -14.78 -63.94 -40.24
CA LEU A 123 -14.74 -62.67 -39.49
C LEU A 123 -15.42 -62.79 -38.12
N ALA A 124 -16.47 -63.62 -38.03
CA ALA A 124 -17.16 -63.93 -36.78
C ALA A 124 -16.23 -64.60 -35.74
N ALA A 125 -15.30 -65.45 -36.18
CA ALA A 125 -14.32 -66.08 -35.31
C ALA A 125 -13.30 -65.08 -34.73
N VAL A 126 -12.91 -64.07 -35.53
CA VAL A 126 -11.97 -63.02 -35.09
C VAL A 126 -12.65 -62.07 -34.09
N MET A 127 -13.90 -61.66 -34.32
CA MET A 127 -14.63 -60.83 -33.35
C MET A 127 -14.87 -61.54 -32.02
N ARG A 128 -15.08 -62.87 -32.03
CA ARG A 128 -15.28 -63.66 -30.80
C ARG A 128 -14.00 -63.77 -29.94
N ASN A 129 -12.82 -63.71 -30.56
CA ASN A 129 -11.53 -63.72 -29.85
C ASN A 129 -11.07 -62.33 -29.39
N VAL A 130 -11.50 -61.26 -30.05
CA VAL A 130 -11.17 -59.87 -29.66
C VAL A 130 -12.07 -59.36 -28.52
N ALA A 131 -13.24 -60.00 -28.31
CA ALA A 131 -14.16 -59.69 -27.22
C ALA A 131 -13.84 -60.40 -25.88
N LEU A 132 -12.69 -61.07 -25.77
CA LEU A 132 -12.16 -61.69 -24.56
C LEU A 132 -10.91 -60.97 -24.06
#